data_AF-A0A966PA79-F1
#
_entry.id   AF-A0A966PA79-F1
#
_cell.length_a   1.000
_cell.length_b   1.000
_cell.length_c   1.000
_cell.angle_alpha   90.00
_cell.angle_beta   90.00
_cell.angle_gamma   90.00
#
_symmetry.space_group_name_H-M   'P 1'
#
loop_
_entity.id
_entity.type
_entity.pdbx_description
1 polymer ?
#
loop_
_entity_poly.entity_id
_entity_poly.type
_entity_poly.pdbx_seq_one_letter_code
_entity_poly.pdbx_strand_id
1 'polypeptide(L)'
;MKFTVDSSVLTDSVQWVSRSLSTRPIMTALLGIVIDVDTEVTLSASDLETSAKSSFKPEIENKGRVLVPGRLLAEIARSLPNKPTTFTLDGNRVQVTSGSAKFALPTLPLNEYPNLPKLHIKVNKNSITMAATDRYRLAVREIPWIPTDPELTTSALLRARTLADAARSIATTKELSFAIAPTTATERLIGFATESKSITSRQLDGTFPPYEHLIPTDSASVAVIEVASLLEAVRRVALVTEKNTPLRFRCGATLQLEAGVKEEAQANEELSINFKGEPIEIAFNPNYLIDGLSARGRGTSQSGER
;
A
#
# COMPACT_ATOMS: atom_id res chain seq x y z
N MET A 1 3.11 13.83 -22.43
CA MET A 1 3.57 12.42 -22.40
C MET A 1 3.44 11.83 -23.79
N LYS A 2 4.52 11.27 -24.36
CA LYS A 2 4.53 10.58 -25.66
C LYS A 2 5.68 9.58 -25.75
N PHE A 3 5.39 8.34 -26.15
CA PHE A 3 6.38 7.27 -26.36
C PHE A 3 5.89 6.23 -27.37
N THR A 4 6.83 5.46 -27.95
CA THR A 4 6.56 4.37 -28.90
C THR A 4 7.23 3.07 -28.44
N VAL A 5 6.50 1.97 -28.45
CA VAL A 5 6.94 0.65 -27.97
C VAL A 5 6.46 -0.48 -28.87
N ASP A 6 7.18 -1.60 -28.92
CA ASP A 6 6.69 -2.83 -29.55
C ASP A 6 5.43 -3.35 -28.86
N SER A 7 4.45 -3.79 -29.67
CA SER A 7 3.16 -4.25 -29.18
C SER A 7 3.25 -5.50 -28.30
N SER A 8 4.21 -6.39 -28.55
CA SER A 8 4.44 -7.58 -27.72
C SER A 8 4.88 -7.20 -26.31
N VAL A 9 5.92 -6.36 -26.18
CA VAL A 9 6.43 -5.87 -24.89
C VAL A 9 5.34 -5.13 -24.11
N LEU A 10 4.59 -4.25 -24.79
CA LEU A 10 3.47 -3.55 -24.17
C LEU A 10 2.42 -4.53 -23.66
N THR A 11 2.03 -5.51 -24.48
CA THR A 11 1.00 -6.49 -24.12
C THR A 11 1.44 -7.26 -22.89
N ASP A 12 2.64 -7.82 -22.89
CA ASP A 12 3.17 -8.59 -21.76
C ASP A 12 3.20 -7.75 -20.47
N SER A 13 3.70 -6.51 -20.55
CA SER A 13 3.75 -5.59 -19.41
C SER A 13 2.36 -5.19 -18.89
N VAL A 14 1.41 -4.89 -19.78
CA VAL A 14 0.04 -4.52 -19.41
C VAL A 14 -0.69 -5.72 -18.79
N GLN A 15 -0.59 -6.90 -19.40
CA GLN A 15 -1.22 -8.13 -18.88
C GLN A 15 -0.64 -8.53 -17.52
N TRP A 16 0.65 -8.30 -17.31
CA TRP A 16 1.29 -8.53 -16.02
C TRP A 16 0.69 -7.63 -14.93
N VAL A 17 0.61 -6.32 -15.18
CA VAL A 17 0.14 -5.38 -14.16
C VAL A 17 -1.38 -5.45 -13.94
N SER A 18 -2.16 -5.79 -14.97
CA SER A 18 -3.62 -5.85 -14.85
C SER A 18 -4.12 -6.91 -13.86
N ARG A 19 -3.27 -7.86 -13.47
CA ARG A 19 -3.58 -8.90 -12.47
C ARG A 19 -3.77 -8.35 -11.06
N SER A 20 -3.22 -7.18 -10.76
CA SER A 20 -3.36 -6.49 -9.46
C SER A 20 -4.37 -5.35 -9.50
N LEU A 21 -5.23 -5.30 -10.52
CA LEU A 21 -6.35 -4.37 -10.55
C LEU A 21 -7.47 -4.86 -9.62
N SER A 22 -8.05 -3.94 -8.85
CA SER A 22 -9.13 -4.30 -7.94
C SER A 22 -10.36 -4.80 -8.69
N THR A 23 -10.91 -5.94 -8.26
CA THR A 23 -12.19 -6.45 -8.77
C THR A 23 -13.39 -5.78 -8.11
N ARG A 24 -13.20 -5.20 -6.92
CA ARG A 24 -14.21 -4.47 -6.14
C ARG A 24 -13.61 -3.16 -5.60
N PRO A 25 -13.33 -2.18 -6.49
CA PRO A 25 -12.62 -0.97 -6.10
C PRO A 25 -13.47 -0.07 -5.20
N ILE A 26 -12.88 0.41 -4.10
CA ILE A 26 -13.48 1.41 -3.20
C ILE A 26 -13.39 2.85 -3.73
N MET A 27 -12.56 3.08 -4.75
CA MET A 27 -12.42 4.37 -5.46
C MET A 27 -12.10 4.13 -6.94
N THR A 28 -12.51 5.06 -7.80
CA THR A 28 -12.34 4.97 -9.26
C THR A 28 -10.86 4.84 -9.66
N ALA A 29 -9.95 5.48 -8.92
CA ALA A 29 -8.52 5.43 -9.22
C ALA A 29 -7.95 3.99 -9.17
N LEU A 30 -8.48 3.09 -8.34
CA LEU A 30 -8.03 1.69 -8.24
C LEU A 30 -8.40 0.82 -9.45
N LEU A 31 -9.24 1.33 -10.35
CA LEU A 31 -9.51 0.70 -11.65
C LEU A 31 -8.38 0.93 -12.66
N GLY A 32 -7.46 1.85 -12.35
CA GLY A 32 -6.50 2.36 -13.31
C GLY A 32 -5.14 1.69 -13.29
N ILE A 33 -4.48 1.69 -14.44
CA ILE A 33 -3.05 1.47 -14.57
C ILE A 33 -2.39 2.85 -14.64
N VAL A 34 -1.42 3.11 -13.78
CA VAL A 34 -0.53 4.28 -13.88
C VAL A 34 0.52 3.99 -14.94
N ILE A 35 0.62 4.89 -15.91
CA ILE A 35 1.70 4.95 -16.90
C ILE A 35 2.61 6.10 -16.50
N ASP A 36 3.86 5.80 -16.17
CA ASP A 36 4.87 6.77 -15.77
C ASP A 36 6.05 6.73 -16.74
N VAL A 37 6.27 7.83 -17.45
CA VAL A 37 7.25 7.96 -18.54
C VAL A 37 8.34 8.93 -18.10
N ASP A 38 9.53 8.39 -17.84
CA ASP A 38 10.72 9.18 -17.48
C ASP A 38 11.93 8.76 -18.31
N THR A 39 12.86 7.98 -17.76
CA THR A 39 13.99 7.35 -18.46
C THR A 39 13.64 5.98 -19.03
N GLU A 40 12.60 5.38 -18.47
CA GLU A 40 11.91 4.17 -18.90
C GLU A 40 10.41 4.40 -18.76
N VAL A 41 9.60 3.49 -19.30
CA VAL A 41 8.15 3.47 -19.01
C VAL A 41 7.88 2.45 -17.93
N THR A 42 7.29 2.92 -16.84
CA THR A 42 6.77 2.12 -15.74
C THR A 42 5.25 2.02 -15.86
N LEU A 43 4.73 0.80 -15.89
CA LEU A 43 3.31 0.51 -15.68
C LEU A 43 3.11 0.02 -14.26
N SER A 44 2.07 0.49 -13.57
CA SER A 44 1.71 -0.04 -12.25
C SER A 44 0.21 -0.06 -11.98
N ALA A 45 -0.23 -1.08 -11.25
CA ALA A 45 -1.60 -1.25 -10.78
C ALA A 45 -1.58 -1.71 -9.32
N SER A 46 -2.62 -1.41 -8.55
CA SER A 46 -2.78 -1.85 -7.17
C SER A 46 -4.25 -1.89 -6.78
N ASP A 47 -4.59 -2.84 -5.92
CA ASP A 47 -5.89 -2.98 -5.26
C ASP A 47 -5.81 -2.65 -3.76
N LEU A 48 -4.72 -2.00 -3.32
CA LEU A 48 -4.32 -1.71 -1.93
C LEU A 48 -3.76 -2.89 -1.11
N GLU A 49 -4.02 -4.13 -1.52
CA GLU A 49 -3.48 -5.33 -0.88
C GLU A 49 -2.27 -5.86 -1.66
N THR A 50 -2.45 -5.93 -2.97
CA THR A 50 -1.50 -6.31 -3.98
C THR A 50 -1.18 -5.13 -4.88
N SER A 51 0.01 -5.19 -5.45
CA SER A 51 0.41 -4.27 -6.51
C SER A 51 1.06 -5.07 -7.62
N ALA A 52 1.26 -4.47 -8.77
CA ALA A 52 2.13 -5.00 -9.80
C ALA A 52 2.81 -3.83 -10.48
N LYS A 53 4.07 -4.03 -10.86
CA LYS A 53 4.86 -3.09 -11.63
C LYS A 53 5.56 -3.83 -12.74
N SER A 54 5.61 -3.21 -13.92
CA SER A 54 6.42 -3.63 -15.06
C SER A 54 7.13 -2.42 -15.63
N SER A 55 8.38 -2.58 -16.05
CA SER A 55 9.19 -1.52 -16.65
C SER A 55 9.76 -2.01 -17.97
N PHE A 56 9.84 -1.13 -18.96
CA PHE A 56 10.50 -1.37 -20.25
C PHE A 56 11.07 -0.07 -20.79
N LYS A 57 12.01 -0.15 -21.75
CA LYS A 57 12.66 1.00 -22.39
C LYS A 57 12.10 1.22 -23.80
N PRO A 58 11.18 2.18 -24.00
CA PRO A 58 10.68 2.54 -25.32
C PRO A 58 11.45 3.73 -25.92
N GLU A 59 11.07 4.12 -27.14
CA GLU A 59 11.43 5.42 -27.70
C GLU A 59 10.56 6.50 -27.04
N ILE A 60 11.18 7.38 -26.23
CA ILE A 60 10.46 8.41 -25.47
C ILE A 60 10.66 9.77 -26.15
N GLU A 61 9.56 10.44 -26.47
CA GLU A 61 9.57 11.81 -26.98
C GLU A 61 9.27 12.82 -25.86
N ASN A 62 8.22 12.56 -25.05
CA ASN A 62 7.81 13.45 -23.97
C ASN A 62 7.54 12.67 -22.69
N LYS A 63 8.18 13.08 -21.61
CA LYS A 63 7.91 12.57 -20.26
C LYS A 63 6.49 12.91 -19.79
N GLY A 64 6.07 12.24 -18.73
CA GLY A 64 4.82 12.53 -18.05
C GLY A 64 4.21 11.29 -17.43
N ARG A 65 3.16 11.53 -16.64
CA ARG A 65 2.50 10.49 -15.86
C ARG A 65 0.99 10.61 -16.01
N VAL A 66 0.32 9.49 -16.18
CA VAL A 66 -1.14 9.45 -16.37
C VAL A 66 -1.74 8.18 -15.78
N LEU A 67 -2.99 8.24 -15.37
CA LEU A 67 -3.78 7.09 -14.95
C LEU A 67 -4.84 6.81 -16.02
N VAL A 68 -4.96 5.56 -16.48
CA VAL A 68 -5.95 5.15 -17.49
C VAL A 68 -6.71 3.91 -17.02
N PRO A 69 -7.96 3.67 -17.49
CA PRO A 69 -8.72 2.47 -17.12
C PRO A 69 -7.96 1.19 -17.48
N GLY A 70 -7.59 0.41 -16.46
CA GLY A 70 -6.64 -0.68 -16.61
C GLY A 70 -7.18 -1.86 -17.41
N ARG A 71 -8.46 -2.23 -17.21
CA ARG A 71 -9.11 -3.31 -17.96
C ARG A 71 -9.22 -2.97 -19.45
N LEU A 72 -9.66 -1.75 -19.76
CA LEU A 72 -9.75 -1.28 -21.14
C LEU A 72 -8.37 -1.25 -21.80
N LEU A 73 -7.34 -0.78 -21.09
CA LEU A 73 -5.97 -0.82 -21.60
C LEU A 73 -5.51 -2.26 -21.88
N ALA A 74 -5.84 -3.22 -21.00
CA ALA A 74 -5.48 -4.62 -21.18
C ALA A 74 -6.22 -5.28 -22.36
N GLU A 75 -7.48 -4.93 -22.60
CA GLU A 75 -8.23 -5.37 -23.77
C GLU A 75 -7.66 -4.79 -25.06
N ILE A 76 -7.41 -3.47 -25.08
CA ILE A 76 -6.79 -2.79 -26.21
C ILE A 76 -5.46 -3.45 -26.55
N ALA A 77 -4.55 -3.60 -25.56
CA ALA A 77 -3.23 -4.19 -25.77
C ALA A 77 -3.30 -5.57 -26.43
N ARG A 78 -4.25 -6.42 -25.99
CA ARG A 78 -4.46 -7.76 -26.58
C ARG A 78 -4.97 -7.72 -28.03
N SER A 79 -5.64 -6.65 -28.42
CA SER A 79 -6.21 -6.47 -29.77
C SER A 79 -5.28 -5.75 -30.76
N LEU A 80 -4.14 -5.22 -30.30
CA LEU A 80 -3.23 -4.45 -31.15
C LEU A 80 -2.59 -5.34 -32.23
N PRO A 81 -2.41 -4.82 -33.46
CA PRO A 81 -1.62 -5.52 -34.46
C PRO A 81 -0.15 -5.58 -34.03
N ASN A 82 0.60 -6.55 -34.57
CA ASN A 82 2.05 -6.67 -34.31
C ASN A 82 2.85 -5.59 -35.06
N LYS A 83 2.64 -4.33 -34.67
CA LYS A 83 3.32 -3.13 -35.16
C LYS A 83 3.75 -2.27 -33.96
N PRO A 84 4.70 -1.34 -34.12
CA PRO A 84 5.01 -0.37 -33.06
C PRO A 84 3.75 0.41 -32.66
N THR A 85 3.57 0.58 -31.35
CA THR A 85 2.44 1.27 -30.73
C THR A 85 2.89 2.55 -30.07
N THR A 86 2.29 3.67 -30.49
CA THR A 86 2.56 5.00 -29.94
C THR A 86 1.46 5.42 -28.98
N PHE A 87 1.85 5.90 -27.82
CA PHE A 87 0.98 6.53 -26.83
C PHE A 87 1.21 8.04 -26.85
N THR A 88 0.14 8.83 -26.85
CA THR A 88 0.21 10.29 -26.75
C THR A 88 -0.87 10.79 -25.78
N LEU A 89 -0.48 11.55 -24.77
CA LEU A 89 -1.41 12.25 -23.89
C LEU A 89 -1.79 13.59 -24.53
N ASP A 90 -3.08 13.74 -24.82
CA ASP A 90 -3.70 14.94 -25.39
C ASP A 90 -4.85 15.38 -24.48
N GLY A 91 -4.64 16.46 -23.73
CA GLY A 91 -5.57 16.94 -22.71
C GLY A 91 -5.90 15.87 -21.66
N ASN A 92 -7.16 15.41 -21.65
CA ASN A 92 -7.69 14.40 -20.74
C ASN A 92 -7.85 13.01 -21.39
N ARG A 93 -7.16 12.76 -22.51
CA ARG A 93 -7.21 11.50 -23.24
C ARG A 93 -5.82 11.00 -23.61
N VAL A 94 -5.66 9.68 -23.57
CA VAL A 94 -4.49 8.98 -24.08
C VAL A 94 -4.85 8.34 -25.42
N GLN A 95 -4.24 8.84 -26.49
CA GLN A 95 -4.33 8.27 -27.82
C GLN A 95 -3.33 7.11 -27.94
N VAL A 96 -3.80 5.96 -28.41
CA VAL A 96 -3.01 4.75 -28.66
C VAL A 96 -3.13 4.41 -30.14
N THR A 97 -2.02 4.47 -30.87
CA THR A 97 -1.98 4.22 -32.32
C THR A 97 -1.04 3.07 -32.63
N SER A 98 -1.51 2.08 -33.39
CA SER A 98 -0.71 0.95 -33.86
C SER A 98 -1.10 0.59 -35.29
N GLY A 99 -0.27 0.96 -36.26
CA GLY A 99 -0.63 0.89 -37.68
C GLY A 99 -1.90 1.70 -38.00
N SER A 100 -2.94 1.04 -38.52
CA SER A 100 -4.23 1.67 -38.82
C SER A 100 -5.18 1.74 -37.61
N ALA A 101 -4.90 1.01 -36.53
CA ALA A 101 -5.70 1.02 -35.32
C ALA A 101 -5.42 2.28 -34.49
N LYS A 102 -6.48 2.93 -34.03
CA LYS A 102 -6.45 4.12 -33.17
C LYS A 102 -7.49 3.99 -32.07
N PHE A 103 -7.06 4.18 -30.83
CA PHE A 103 -7.92 4.18 -29.64
C PHE A 103 -7.71 5.46 -28.85
N ALA A 104 -8.77 5.94 -28.20
CA ALA A 104 -8.70 7.08 -27.29
C ALA A 104 -9.21 6.65 -25.91
N LEU A 105 -8.31 6.53 -24.93
CA LEU A 105 -8.67 6.21 -23.55
C LEU A 105 -8.92 7.51 -22.77
N PRO A 106 -9.97 7.59 -21.93
CA PRO A 106 -10.08 8.67 -20.96
C PRO A 106 -9.00 8.54 -19.90
N THR A 107 -8.56 9.67 -19.33
CA THR A 107 -7.71 9.67 -18.13
C THR A 107 -8.54 9.63 -16.86
N LEU A 108 -8.04 8.96 -15.84
CA LEU A 108 -8.60 8.97 -14.48
C LEU A 108 -7.82 9.97 -13.59
N PRO A 109 -8.41 10.47 -12.49
CA PRO A 109 -7.73 11.37 -11.57
C PRO A 109 -6.51 10.72 -10.91
N LEU A 110 -5.30 11.11 -11.33
CA LEU A 110 -4.05 10.54 -10.83
C LEU A 110 -3.79 10.90 -9.35
N ASN A 111 -4.26 12.07 -8.91
CA ASN A 111 -4.14 12.55 -7.52
C ASN A 111 -4.89 11.67 -6.52
N GLU A 112 -5.92 10.95 -6.97
CA GLU A 112 -6.68 9.98 -6.17
C GLU A 112 -6.03 8.59 -6.18
N TYR A 113 -5.09 8.32 -7.08
CA TYR A 113 -4.39 7.04 -7.10
C TYR A 113 -3.53 6.92 -5.84
N PRO A 114 -3.67 5.84 -5.05
CA PRO A 114 -2.90 5.67 -3.85
C PRO A 114 -1.42 5.61 -4.21
N ASN A 115 -0.60 6.38 -3.49
CA ASN A 115 0.83 6.14 -3.53
C ASN A 115 1.08 4.74 -2.97
N LEU A 116 1.84 3.92 -3.70
CA LEU A 116 2.31 2.65 -3.16
C LEU A 116 2.95 2.92 -1.79
N PRO A 117 2.56 2.19 -0.73
CA PRO A 117 3.06 2.46 0.61
C PRO A 117 4.58 2.50 0.60
N LYS A 118 5.12 3.66 0.99
CA LYS A 118 6.54 3.78 1.28
C LYS A 118 6.74 3.33 2.72
N LEU A 119 7.79 2.56 2.93
CA LEU A 119 8.25 2.22 4.26
C LEU A 119 9.41 3.14 4.60
N HIS A 120 9.28 3.84 5.71
CA HIS A 120 10.35 4.59 6.33
C HIS A 120 11.03 3.71 7.36
N ILE A 121 12.34 3.56 7.26
CA ILE A 121 13.17 2.87 8.25
C ILE A 121 14.09 3.91 8.86
N LYS A 122 13.99 4.08 10.18
CA LYS A 122 14.86 4.93 10.97
C LYS A 122 15.67 4.03 11.90
N VAL A 123 16.99 4.10 11.78
CA VAL A 123 17.94 3.49 12.69
C VAL A 123 18.35 4.53 13.70
N ASN A 124 18.23 4.21 14.98
CA ASN A 124 18.70 5.03 16.08
C ASN A 124 19.39 4.15 17.10
N LYS A 125 20.72 4.07 17.01
CA LYS A 125 21.58 3.28 17.89
C LYS A 125 21.13 1.82 17.95
N ASN A 126 20.52 1.40 19.06
CA ASN A 126 20.04 0.05 19.34
C ASN A 126 18.58 -0.21 18.94
N SER A 127 17.94 0.70 18.20
CA SER A 127 16.55 0.56 17.73
C SER A 127 16.42 0.77 16.22
N ILE A 128 15.51 0.00 15.61
CA ILE A 128 15.00 0.24 14.26
C ILE A 128 13.52 0.54 14.36
N THR A 129 13.11 1.71 13.88
CA THR A 129 11.72 2.10 13.70
C THR A 129 11.31 1.96 12.24
N MET A 130 10.21 1.25 11.99
CA MET A 130 9.59 1.07 10.69
C MET A 130 8.23 1.76 10.68
N ALA A 131 8.00 2.69 9.74
CA ALA A 131 6.74 3.42 9.63
C ALA A 131 6.20 3.37 8.19
N ALA A 132 4.90 3.10 8.03
CA ALA A 132 4.21 3.11 6.74
C ALA A 132 2.83 3.77 6.86
N THR A 133 2.45 4.53 5.83
CA THR A 133 1.15 5.21 5.76
C THR A 133 0.64 5.30 4.31
N ASP A 134 -0.67 5.30 4.17
CA ASP A 134 -1.42 5.55 2.92
C ASP A 134 -2.30 6.81 3.03
N ARG A 135 -2.01 7.69 4.00
CA ARG A 135 -2.75 8.89 4.44
C ARG A 135 -3.96 8.65 5.34
N TYR A 136 -4.54 7.45 5.35
CA TYR A 136 -5.71 7.15 6.17
C TYR A 136 -5.36 6.40 7.45
N ARG A 137 -4.25 5.65 7.41
CA ARG A 137 -3.72 4.90 8.55
C ARG A 137 -2.22 5.03 8.64
N LEU A 138 -1.72 4.79 9.84
CA LEU A 138 -0.30 4.77 10.16
C LEU A 138 0.01 3.49 10.94
N ALA A 139 0.99 2.74 10.45
CA ALA A 139 1.57 1.62 11.18
C ALA A 139 3.01 1.97 11.54
N VAL A 140 3.33 1.92 12.83
CA VAL A 140 4.68 2.12 13.35
C VAL A 140 5.08 0.90 14.17
N ARG A 141 6.27 0.37 13.91
CA ARG A 141 6.86 -0.72 14.67
C ARG A 141 8.29 -0.37 15.01
N GLU A 142 8.58 -0.37 16.30
CA GLU A 142 9.94 -0.29 16.81
C GLU A 142 10.40 -1.69 17.20
N ILE A 143 11.62 -2.05 16.82
CA ILE A 143 12.28 -3.30 17.20
C ILE A 143 13.69 -3.01 17.73
N PRO A 144 14.14 -3.72 18.78
CA PRO A 144 15.54 -3.68 19.17
C PRO A 144 16.39 -4.40 18.11
N TRP A 145 17.64 -3.98 17.95
CA TRP A 145 18.64 -4.66 17.11
C TRP A 145 20.04 -4.46 17.69
N ILE A 146 21.02 -5.21 17.16
CA ILE A 146 22.42 -5.11 17.57
C ILE A 146 23.18 -4.41 16.44
N PRO A 147 23.51 -3.11 16.58
CA PRO A 147 24.25 -2.39 15.56
C PRO A 147 25.74 -2.78 15.56
N THR A 148 26.35 -2.79 14.38
CA THR A 148 27.83 -2.91 14.27
C THR A 148 28.53 -1.62 14.75
N ASP A 149 27.91 -0.47 14.48
CA ASP A 149 28.33 0.84 14.99
C ASP A 149 27.30 1.33 16.02
N PRO A 150 27.64 1.36 17.32
CA PRO A 150 26.72 1.76 18.40
C PRO A 150 26.13 3.18 18.27
N GLU A 151 26.81 4.07 17.55
CA GLU A 151 26.37 5.46 17.38
C GLU A 151 25.61 5.69 16.05
N LEU A 152 25.38 4.63 15.27
CA LEU A 152 24.71 4.72 13.98
C LEU A 152 23.30 5.33 14.10
N THR A 153 23.12 6.47 13.43
CA THR A 153 21.82 7.11 13.25
C THR A 153 21.61 7.40 11.77
N THR A 154 20.58 6.83 11.17
CA THR A 154 20.29 7.03 9.74
C THR A 154 18.83 6.76 9.42
N SER A 155 18.40 7.19 8.23
CA SER A 155 17.06 6.90 7.73
C SER A 155 17.08 6.51 6.26
N ALA A 156 16.14 5.66 5.88
CA ALA A 156 15.95 5.22 4.51
C ALA A 156 14.46 5.15 4.20
N LEU A 157 14.12 5.43 2.94
CA LEU A 157 12.78 5.27 2.40
C LEU A 157 12.84 4.17 1.35
N LEU A 158 11.93 3.21 1.40
CA LEU A 158 11.89 2.10 0.44
C LEU A 158 10.45 1.74 0.10
N ARG A 159 10.29 0.89 -0.92
CA ARG A 159 8.97 0.34 -1.27
C ARG A 159 8.60 -0.71 -0.22
N ALA A 160 7.44 -0.58 0.43
CA ALA A 160 7.02 -1.50 1.49
C ALA A 160 7.00 -2.96 1.00
N ARG A 161 6.62 -3.18 -0.26
CA ARG A 161 6.61 -4.52 -0.84
C ARG A 161 7.97 -5.20 -0.86
N THR A 162 9.05 -4.47 -1.11
CA THR A 162 10.39 -5.08 -1.16
C THR A 162 10.77 -5.69 0.19
N LEU A 163 10.41 -5.03 1.30
CA LEU A 163 10.56 -5.63 2.62
C LEU A 163 9.60 -6.80 2.84
N ALA A 164 8.35 -6.71 2.40
CA ALA A 164 7.38 -7.80 2.59
C ALA A 164 7.77 -9.09 1.84
N ASP A 165 8.36 -8.95 0.66
CA ASP A 165 8.88 -10.07 -0.13
C ASP A 165 10.21 -10.59 0.46
N ALA A 166 11.09 -9.68 0.92
CA ALA A 166 12.29 -10.04 1.70
C ALA A 166 11.91 -10.88 2.93
N ALA A 167 11.00 -10.36 3.76
CA ALA A 167 10.52 -11.03 4.96
C ALA A 167 9.97 -12.43 4.65
N ARG A 168 9.14 -12.61 3.61
CA ARG A 168 8.61 -13.94 3.24
C ARG A 168 9.69 -14.93 2.79
N SER A 169 10.74 -14.46 2.13
CA SER A 169 11.83 -15.31 1.62
C SER A 169 12.93 -15.62 2.65
N ILE A 170 13.01 -14.79 3.71
CA ILE A 170 14.09 -14.78 4.71
C ILE A 170 13.60 -15.17 6.13
N ALA A 171 12.29 -15.14 6.41
CA ALA A 171 11.71 -15.39 7.75
C ALA A 171 11.98 -16.79 8.36
N THR A 172 12.68 -17.69 7.67
CA THR A 172 13.06 -19.00 8.20
C THR A 172 14.35 -19.00 9.02
N THR A 173 15.10 -17.89 9.09
CA THR A 173 16.36 -17.81 9.84
C THR A 173 16.23 -17.01 11.13
N LYS A 174 17.05 -17.34 12.14
CA LYS A 174 17.06 -16.68 13.45
C LYS A 174 17.80 -15.34 13.44
N GLU A 175 18.75 -15.18 12.53
CA GLU A 175 19.58 -13.99 12.41
C GLU A 175 19.43 -13.36 11.02
N LEU A 176 19.35 -12.04 11.01
CA LEU A 176 19.18 -11.20 9.82
C LEU A 176 20.13 -10.01 9.95
N SER A 177 21.06 -9.90 9.01
CA SER A 177 21.90 -8.72 8.86
C SER A 177 21.15 -7.66 8.05
N PHE A 178 21.34 -6.41 8.46
CA PHE A 178 20.70 -5.24 7.85
C PHE A 178 21.77 -4.21 7.50
N ALA A 179 21.70 -3.65 6.29
CA ALA A 179 22.63 -2.64 5.82
C ALA A 179 21.90 -1.50 5.10
N ILE A 180 22.26 -0.25 5.42
CA ILE A 180 21.82 0.94 4.70
C ILE A 180 23.07 1.59 4.10
N ALA A 181 23.07 1.82 2.79
CA ALA A 181 24.13 2.57 2.15
C ALA A 181 24.16 4.02 2.70
N PRO A 182 25.34 4.56 3.06
CA PRO A 182 25.47 5.91 3.56
C PRO A 182 25.03 6.93 2.50
N THR A 183 24.68 8.14 2.94
CA THR A 183 24.23 9.22 2.03
C THR A 183 25.29 9.64 1.03
N THR A 184 26.56 9.35 1.29
CA THR A 184 27.72 9.60 0.41
C THR A 184 27.92 8.54 -0.66
N ALA A 185 27.21 7.40 -0.59
CA ALA A 185 27.33 6.35 -1.58
C ALA A 185 26.71 6.77 -2.92
N THR A 186 27.38 6.39 -4.02
CA THR A 186 26.88 6.59 -5.39
C THR A 186 25.56 5.85 -5.63
N GLU A 187 25.43 4.63 -5.08
CA GLU A 187 24.21 3.85 -5.09
C GLU A 187 23.59 3.77 -3.69
N ARG A 188 22.44 4.43 -3.51
CA ARG A 188 21.68 4.40 -2.26
C ARG A 188 20.87 3.11 -2.17
N LEU A 189 21.50 2.05 -1.69
CA LEU A 189 20.85 0.76 -1.47
C LEU A 189 20.48 0.54 0.00
N ILE A 190 19.55 -0.38 0.22
CA ILE A 190 19.24 -0.99 1.51
C ILE A 190 19.24 -2.50 1.31
N GLY A 191 19.86 -3.24 2.22
CA GLY A 191 20.08 -4.68 2.10
C GLY A 191 19.63 -5.43 3.34
N PHE A 192 19.10 -6.62 3.11
CA PHE A 192 18.79 -7.62 4.12
C PHE A 192 19.51 -8.91 3.73
N ALA A 193 20.21 -9.53 4.67
CA ALA A 193 20.97 -10.74 4.40
C ALA A 193 20.87 -11.76 5.55
N THR A 194 20.84 -13.03 5.18
CA THR A 194 21.10 -14.17 6.05
C THR A 194 22.42 -14.81 5.63
N GLU A 195 22.80 -15.92 6.26
CA GLU A 195 23.96 -16.71 5.85
C GLU A 195 23.91 -17.16 4.37
N SER A 196 22.71 -17.40 3.82
CA SER A 196 22.55 -18.02 2.49
C SER A 196 21.81 -17.17 1.46
N LYS A 197 21.15 -16.09 1.88
CA LYS A 197 20.32 -15.26 1.00
C LYS A 197 20.57 -13.79 1.29
N SER A 198 20.64 -12.97 0.25
CA SER A 198 20.62 -11.53 0.39
C SER A 198 19.62 -10.92 -0.59
N ILE A 199 19.05 -9.80 -0.20
CA ILE A 199 18.17 -8.99 -1.03
C ILE A 199 18.50 -7.53 -0.82
N THR A 200 18.61 -6.80 -1.93
CA THR A 200 18.84 -5.36 -1.91
C THR A 200 17.68 -4.62 -2.59
N SER A 201 17.42 -3.41 -2.13
CA SER A 201 16.49 -2.47 -2.74
C SER A 201 17.18 -1.14 -2.92
N ARG A 202 16.85 -0.43 -4.00
CA ARG A 202 17.17 0.98 -4.09
C ARG A 202 16.32 1.77 -3.11
N GLN A 203 16.95 2.71 -2.40
CA GLN A 203 16.25 3.72 -1.60
C GLN A 203 15.45 4.63 -2.53
N LEU A 204 14.33 5.12 -2.03
CA LEU A 204 13.50 6.11 -2.70
C LEU A 204 13.96 7.51 -2.27
N ASP A 205 13.91 8.44 -3.21
CA ASP A 205 14.10 9.86 -2.88
C ASP A 205 12.86 10.43 -2.16
N GLY A 206 13.10 11.53 -1.45
CA GLY A 206 12.10 12.30 -0.71
C GLY A 206 12.08 12.02 0.79
N THR A 207 11.13 12.65 1.46
CA THR A 207 10.96 12.58 2.92
C THR A 207 9.69 11.81 3.29
N PHE A 208 9.72 11.11 4.42
CA PHE A 208 8.51 10.56 5.02
C PHE A 208 7.80 11.68 5.80
N PRO A 209 6.45 11.77 5.77
CA PRO A 209 5.74 12.79 6.53
C PRO A 209 6.02 12.67 8.04
N PRO A 210 6.18 13.77 8.77
CA PRO A 210 6.30 13.73 10.23
C PRO A 210 5.00 13.16 10.81
N TYR A 211 5.11 12.20 11.73
CA TYR A 211 3.94 11.45 12.24
C TYR A 211 3.92 11.34 13.76
N GLU A 212 5.03 11.67 14.43
CA GLU A 212 5.18 11.54 15.88
C GLU A 212 4.12 12.36 16.62
N HIS A 213 3.74 13.52 16.08
CA HIS A 213 2.69 14.38 16.64
C HIS A 213 1.26 13.85 16.40
N LEU A 214 1.08 12.84 15.55
CA LEU A 214 -0.21 12.21 15.27
C LEU A 214 -0.53 11.09 16.26
N ILE A 215 0.45 10.64 17.04
CA ILE A 215 0.29 9.58 18.04
C ILE A 215 -0.09 10.24 19.37
N PRO A 216 -1.34 10.07 19.85
CA PRO A 216 -1.76 10.67 21.11
C PRO A 216 -0.95 10.07 22.28
N THR A 217 -0.44 10.93 23.16
CA THR A 217 0.22 10.52 24.42
C THR A 217 -0.77 10.36 25.57
N ASP A 218 -1.96 10.95 25.43
CA ASP A 218 -3.05 10.86 26.39
C ASP A 218 -4.36 10.57 25.65
N SER A 219 -5.34 10.02 26.34
CA SER A 219 -6.64 9.64 25.77
C SER A 219 -7.74 9.86 26.80
N ALA A 220 -8.77 10.62 26.42
CA ALA A 220 -9.94 10.88 27.27
C ALA A 220 -10.71 9.60 27.63
N SER A 221 -10.72 8.63 26.72
CA SER A 221 -11.38 7.34 26.90
C SER A 221 -10.52 6.19 26.36
N VAL A 222 -10.50 5.07 27.09
CA VAL A 222 -9.72 3.87 26.79
C VAL A 222 -10.62 2.64 26.90
N ALA A 223 -10.67 1.85 25.83
CA ALA A 223 -11.34 0.55 25.79
C ALA A 223 -10.32 -0.57 25.62
N VAL A 224 -10.39 -1.60 26.47
CA VAL A 224 -9.61 -2.84 26.33
C VAL A 224 -10.55 -3.98 25.97
N ILE A 225 -10.22 -4.67 24.88
CA ILE A 225 -11.02 -5.75 24.30
C ILE A 225 -10.13 -6.84 23.71
N GLU A 226 -10.63 -8.07 23.69
CA GLU A 226 -9.95 -9.20 23.07
C GLU A 226 -9.99 -9.06 21.54
N VAL A 227 -8.82 -9.18 20.90
CA VAL A 227 -8.64 -8.83 19.48
C VAL A 227 -9.40 -9.80 18.56
N ALA A 228 -9.41 -11.10 18.85
CA ALA A 228 -10.11 -12.08 18.02
C ALA A 228 -11.62 -11.87 18.06
N SER A 229 -12.19 -11.61 19.23
CA SER A 229 -13.60 -11.30 19.45
C SER A 229 -14.00 -10.03 18.69
N LEU A 230 -13.22 -8.95 18.82
CA LEU A 230 -13.46 -7.73 18.06
C LEU A 230 -13.36 -7.95 16.55
N LEU A 231 -12.33 -8.66 16.10
CA LEU A 231 -12.09 -8.92 14.66
C LEU A 231 -13.25 -9.70 14.04
N GLU A 232 -13.72 -10.75 14.71
CA GLU A 232 -14.83 -11.57 14.23
C GLU A 232 -16.16 -10.80 14.22
N ALA A 233 -16.40 -9.96 15.23
CA ALA A 233 -17.58 -9.09 15.27
C ALA A 233 -17.56 -8.03 14.16
N VAL A 234 -16.42 -7.35 13.97
CA VAL A 234 -16.23 -6.37 12.89
C VAL A 234 -16.48 -7.02 11.52
N ARG A 235 -15.97 -8.25 11.29
CA ARG A 235 -16.20 -8.98 10.03
C ARG A 235 -17.68 -9.29 9.80
N ARG A 236 -18.41 -9.72 10.83
CA ARG A 236 -19.85 -10.01 10.74
C ARG A 236 -20.67 -8.75 10.47
N VAL A 237 -20.45 -7.70 11.26
CA VAL A 237 -21.20 -6.44 11.13
C VAL A 237 -20.88 -5.74 9.81
N ALA A 238 -19.65 -5.87 9.31
CA ALA A 238 -19.28 -5.33 7.99
C ALA A 238 -19.95 -6.05 6.80
N LEU A 239 -20.61 -7.21 6.97
CA LEU A 239 -21.25 -7.92 5.85
C LEU A 239 -22.38 -7.12 5.19
N VAL A 240 -23.04 -6.25 5.94
CA VAL A 240 -24.11 -5.37 5.43
C VAL A 240 -23.58 -4.01 4.95
N THR A 241 -22.25 -3.78 5.01
CA THR A 241 -21.66 -2.52 4.56
C THR A 241 -21.49 -2.52 3.05
N GLU A 242 -22.02 -1.49 2.40
CA GLU A 242 -21.64 -1.17 1.02
C GLU A 242 -20.34 -0.35 0.97
N LYS A 243 -19.90 0.02 -0.25
CA LYS A 243 -18.70 0.84 -0.44
C LYS A 243 -18.79 2.14 0.36
N ASN A 244 -17.77 2.41 1.18
CA ASN A 244 -17.63 3.59 2.03
C ASN A 244 -18.65 3.73 3.17
N THR A 245 -19.46 2.70 3.47
CA THR A 245 -20.32 2.72 4.66
C THR A 245 -19.44 2.53 5.91
N PRO A 246 -19.43 3.49 6.84
CA PRO A 246 -18.59 3.38 8.03
C PRO A 246 -19.23 2.43 9.06
N LEU A 247 -18.39 1.74 9.81
CA LEU A 247 -18.77 0.95 10.97
C LEU A 247 -18.75 1.84 12.22
N ARG A 248 -19.89 2.04 12.86
CA ARG A 248 -20.01 2.88 14.06
C ARG A 248 -19.74 2.06 15.31
N PHE A 249 -18.99 2.66 16.22
CA PHE A 249 -18.63 2.17 17.54
C PHE A 249 -19.27 3.11 18.55
N ARG A 250 -20.12 2.59 19.42
CA ARG A 250 -20.58 3.30 20.63
C ARG A 250 -19.94 2.63 21.83
N CYS A 251 -19.02 3.34 22.47
CA CYS A 251 -18.26 2.84 23.61
C CYS A 251 -18.86 3.43 24.90
N GLY A 252 -19.25 2.55 25.82
CA GLY A 252 -19.71 2.90 27.17
C GLY A 252 -19.40 1.75 28.14
N ALA A 253 -20.42 1.24 28.84
CA ALA A 253 -20.27 0.02 29.63
C ALA A 253 -19.98 -1.22 28.76
N THR A 254 -20.51 -1.23 27.54
CA THR A 254 -20.27 -2.21 26.48
C THR A 254 -19.82 -1.50 25.20
N LEU A 255 -19.30 -2.26 24.25
CA LEU A 255 -19.05 -1.79 22.89
C LEU A 255 -20.17 -2.23 21.98
N GLN A 256 -20.92 -1.29 21.42
CA GLN A 256 -21.90 -1.56 20.36
C GLN A 256 -21.30 -1.25 19.00
N LEU A 257 -21.35 -2.22 18.10
CA LEU A 257 -20.99 -2.11 16.70
C LEU A 257 -22.26 -1.99 15.86
N GLU A 258 -22.32 -1.02 14.96
CA GLU A 258 -23.49 -0.80 14.10
C GLU A 258 -23.06 -0.48 12.67
N ALA A 259 -23.69 -1.14 11.70
CA ALA A 259 -23.55 -0.86 10.28
C ALA A 259 -24.86 -1.00 9.52
N GLY A 260 -24.93 -0.36 8.36
CA GLY A 260 -26.09 -0.36 7.47
C GLY A 260 -26.98 0.87 7.64
N VAL A 261 -27.90 1.04 6.70
CA VAL A 261 -28.88 2.13 6.66
C VAL A 261 -30.29 1.57 6.88
N LYS A 262 -31.17 2.39 7.46
CA LYS A 262 -32.50 1.95 7.93
C LYS A 262 -33.41 1.38 6.84
N GLU A 263 -33.19 1.75 5.59
CA GLU A 263 -33.96 1.29 4.43
C GLU A 263 -33.34 0.04 3.75
N GLU A 264 -32.19 -0.44 4.24
CA GLU A 264 -31.44 -1.57 3.71
C GLU A 264 -31.10 -2.59 4.82
N ALA A 265 -30.15 -3.49 4.55
CA ALA A 265 -29.64 -4.43 5.54
C ALA A 265 -28.90 -3.71 6.67
N GLN A 266 -29.16 -4.13 7.90
CA GLN A 266 -28.51 -3.62 9.11
C GLN A 266 -27.88 -4.77 9.90
N ALA A 267 -26.80 -4.47 10.61
CA ALA A 267 -26.17 -5.38 11.54
C ALA A 267 -25.77 -4.63 12.81
N ASN A 268 -26.02 -5.25 13.94
CA ASN A 268 -25.61 -4.77 15.26
C ASN A 268 -24.99 -5.92 16.03
N GLU A 269 -23.92 -5.65 16.75
CA GLU A 269 -23.33 -6.59 17.69
C GLU A 269 -22.83 -5.86 18.93
N GLU A 270 -23.03 -6.46 20.11
CA GLU A 270 -22.59 -5.93 21.39
C GLU A 270 -21.49 -6.80 21.99
N LEU A 271 -20.41 -6.18 22.46
CA LEU A 271 -19.25 -6.84 23.05
C LEU A 271 -18.96 -6.30 24.44
N SER A 272 -18.56 -7.21 25.33
CA SER A 272 -18.02 -6.85 26.65
C SER A 272 -16.62 -6.24 26.49
N ILE A 273 -16.41 -5.08 27.09
CA ILE A 273 -15.12 -4.37 27.10
C ILE A 273 -14.78 -3.89 28.51
N ASN A 274 -13.50 -3.66 28.77
CA ASN A 274 -13.08 -2.89 29.94
C ASN A 274 -12.88 -1.43 29.50
N PHE A 275 -13.84 -0.57 29.86
CA PHE A 275 -13.88 0.84 29.44
C PHE A 275 -13.59 1.79 30.60
N LYS A 276 -12.82 2.83 30.33
CA LYS A 276 -12.56 3.95 31.24
C LYS A 276 -12.66 5.26 30.46
N GLY A 277 -13.32 6.26 31.04
CA GLY A 277 -13.49 7.59 30.42
C GLY A 277 -14.93 7.89 30.05
N GLU A 278 -15.13 8.95 29.28
CA GLU A 278 -16.47 9.38 28.85
C GLU A 278 -16.98 8.53 27.68
N PRO A 279 -18.28 8.17 27.67
CA PRO A 279 -18.87 7.48 26.54
C PRO A 279 -18.65 8.24 25.23
N ILE A 280 -18.28 7.52 24.18
CA ILE A 280 -17.91 8.11 22.90
C ILE A 280 -18.50 7.31 21.75
N GLU A 281 -18.93 8.03 20.72
CA GLU A 281 -19.30 7.46 19.43
C GLU A 281 -18.24 7.83 18.39
N ILE A 282 -17.73 6.81 17.69
CA ILE A 282 -16.71 6.98 16.65
C ILE A 282 -17.02 6.03 15.49
N ALA A 283 -16.64 6.40 14.27
CA ALA A 283 -16.90 5.58 13.09
C ALA A 283 -15.60 5.29 12.34
N PHE A 284 -15.44 4.04 11.89
CA PHE A 284 -14.25 3.57 11.19
C PHE A 284 -14.59 3.03 9.81
N ASN A 285 -13.63 3.09 8.89
CA ASN A 285 -13.67 2.23 7.71
C ASN A 285 -13.43 0.78 8.16
N PRO A 286 -14.34 -0.18 7.88
CA PRO A 286 -14.22 -1.54 8.38
C PRO A 286 -12.97 -2.26 7.87
N ASN A 287 -12.54 -2.03 6.62
CA ASN A 287 -11.36 -2.68 6.05
C ASN A 287 -10.07 -2.21 6.74
N TYR A 288 -9.95 -0.90 7.00
CA TYR A 288 -8.77 -0.37 7.70
C TYR A 288 -8.68 -0.89 9.13
N LEU A 289 -9.83 -1.04 9.80
CA LEU A 289 -9.87 -1.59 11.15
C LEU A 289 -9.51 -3.08 11.16
N ILE A 290 -10.07 -3.89 10.23
CA ILE A 290 -9.75 -5.31 10.07
C ILE A 290 -8.24 -5.50 9.85
N ASP A 291 -7.63 -4.69 8.99
CA ASP A 291 -6.19 -4.75 8.72
C ASP A 291 -5.36 -4.44 9.97
N GLY A 292 -5.76 -3.41 10.74
CA GLY A 292 -5.09 -3.04 11.99
C GLY A 292 -5.18 -4.13 13.06
N LEU A 293 -6.36 -4.73 13.24
CA LEU A 293 -6.59 -5.83 14.18
C LEU A 293 -5.84 -7.10 13.76
N SER A 294 -5.87 -7.44 12.46
CA SER A 294 -5.18 -8.60 11.91
C SER A 294 -3.66 -8.52 12.04
N ALA A 295 -3.09 -7.31 12.00
CA ALA A 295 -1.66 -7.09 12.20
C ALA A 295 -1.21 -7.39 13.65
N ARG A 296 -2.09 -7.17 14.64
CA ARG A 296 -1.81 -7.45 16.06
C ARG A 296 -1.86 -8.93 16.39
N GLY A 297 -2.79 -9.68 15.79
CA GLY A 297 -2.96 -11.13 16.01
C GLY A 297 -1.80 -12.02 15.54
N ARG A 298 -0.86 -11.50 14.75
CA ARG A 298 0.33 -12.26 14.30
C ARG A 298 1.56 -12.11 15.22
N GLY A 299 1.47 -11.30 16.28
CA GLY A 299 2.64 -10.86 17.07
C GLY A 299 2.79 -11.43 18.48
N THR A 300 1.87 -12.24 18.99
CA THR A 300 1.95 -12.77 20.36
C THR A 300 2.47 -14.21 20.39
N SER A 301 3.72 -14.40 19.96
CA SER A 301 4.57 -15.38 20.65
C SER A 301 5.01 -14.73 21.96
N GLN A 302 4.40 -15.18 23.05
CA GLN A 302 4.71 -14.89 24.46
C GLN A 302 5.92 -13.96 24.70
N SER A 303 5.67 -12.68 24.97
CA SER A 303 6.53 -11.91 25.85
C SER A 303 5.74 -11.68 27.12
N GLY A 304 6.10 -12.43 28.15
CA GLY A 304 5.49 -12.38 29.46
C GLY A 304 5.55 -11.00 30.09
N GLU A 305 4.67 -10.84 31.05
CA GLU A 305 4.68 -9.82 32.10
C GLU A 305 6.09 -9.44 32.53
N ARG A 306 6.38 -8.14 32.49
CA ARG A 306 6.87 -7.33 33.62
C ARG A 306 6.85 -5.86 33.27
#